data_AF-A0A3M2T1B9-F1
#
_entry.id   AF-A0A3M2T1B9-F1
#
_cell.length_a   1.000
_cell.length_b   1.000
_cell.length_c   1.000
_cell.angle_alpha   90.00
_cell.angle_beta   90.00
_cell.angle_gamma   90.00
#
_symmetry.space_group_name_H-M   'P 1'
#
loop_
_entity.id
_entity.type
_entity.pdbx_description
1 polymer ?
#
loop_
_entity_poly.entity_id
_entity_poly.type
_entity_poly.pdbx_seq_one_letter_code
_entity_poly.pdbx_strand_id
1 'polypeptide(L)'
;MYFDPDKQHVRMNVKGIARTADGEGINLSYSGVSAVSPDLAAIFNGEPKTVPFGQSTMSIHFEVGSPRLKVLENTNWVGNGRFLFEENKLVVEVRISQVVASQDMD
;
A
#
# COMPACT_ATOMS: atom_id res chain seq x y z
N MET A 1 -10.42 -0.42 6.90
CA MET A 1 -10.42 -1.66 6.09
C MET A 1 -11.72 -2.41 6.35
N TYR A 2 -12.22 -3.17 5.37
CA TYR A 2 -13.37 -4.05 5.57
C TYR A 2 -13.28 -5.29 4.65
N PHE A 3 -13.97 -6.36 5.01
CA PHE A 3 -14.10 -7.55 4.16
C PHE A 3 -15.33 -7.42 3.28
N ASP A 4 -15.21 -7.78 2.00
CA ASP A 4 -16.37 -7.89 1.11
C ASP A 4 -17.37 -8.94 1.66
N PRO A 5 -18.67 -8.86 1.31
CA PRO A 5 -19.69 -9.78 1.83
C PRO A 5 -19.40 -11.27 1.59
N ASP A 6 -18.73 -11.61 0.48
CA ASP A 6 -18.31 -12.98 0.13
C ASP A 6 -17.07 -13.47 0.91
N LYS A 7 -16.44 -12.58 1.68
CA LYS A 7 -15.20 -12.78 2.44
C LYS A 7 -14.00 -13.22 1.60
N GLN A 8 -14.06 -13.04 0.28
CA GLN A 8 -12.96 -13.39 -0.63
C GLN A 8 -11.94 -12.25 -0.75
N HIS A 9 -12.34 -11.00 -0.47
CA HIS A 9 -11.47 -9.84 -0.59
C HIS A 9 -11.57 -8.90 0.61
N VAL A 10 -10.45 -8.25 0.92
CA VAL A 10 -10.35 -7.13 1.86
C VAL A 10 -10.17 -5.84 1.07
N ARG A 11 -10.89 -4.79 1.48
CA ARG A 11 -10.79 -3.43 0.94
C ARG A 11 -10.05 -2.53 1.91
N MET A 12 -8.99 -1.90 1.41
CA MET A 12 -8.15 -0.97 2.14
C MET A 12 -8.48 0.47 1.71
N ASN A 13 -8.50 1.36 2.69
CA ASN A 13 -8.56 2.81 2.49
C ASN A 13 -7.79 3.42 3.66
N VAL A 14 -6.59 3.89 3.37
CA VAL A 14 -5.62 4.33 4.38
C VAL A 14 -5.17 5.74 4.05
N LYS A 15 -5.02 6.54 5.10
CA LYS A 15 -4.41 7.87 5.06
C LYS A 15 -3.31 7.90 6.10
N GLY A 16 -2.18 8.49 5.72
CA GLY A 16 -1.00 8.57 6.55
C GLY A 16 -0.21 9.85 6.29
N ILE A 17 0.67 10.16 7.23
CA ILE A 17 1.60 11.27 7.12
C ILE A 17 2.98 10.67 7.33
N ALA A 18 3.89 10.94 6.41
CA ALA A 18 5.29 10.59 6.49
C ALA A 18 6.14 11.87 6.46
N ARG A 19 7.41 11.74 6.86
CA ARG A 19 8.41 12.81 6.72
C ARG A 19 9.67 12.23 6.12
N THR A 20 10.33 13.01 5.26
CA THR A 20 11.70 12.69 4.83
C THR A 20 12.65 12.85 6.02
N ALA A 21 13.89 12.35 5.89
CA ALA A 21 14.93 12.56 6.90
C ALA A 21 15.20 14.06 7.15
N ASP A 22 15.00 14.89 6.12
CA ASP A 22 15.14 16.36 6.17
C ASP A 22 13.89 17.07 6.73
N GLY A 23 12.86 16.30 7.15
CA GLY A 23 11.67 16.82 7.84
C GLY A 23 10.51 17.25 6.92
N GLU A 24 10.66 17.14 5.60
CA GLU A 24 9.61 17.52 4.65
C GLU A 24 8.40 16.59 4.78
N GLY A 25 7.21 17.17 4.91
CA GLY A 25 5.97 16.41 5.07
C GLY A 25 5.47 15.80 3.77
N ILE A 26 4.98 14.57 3.87
CA ILE A 26 4.33 13.83 2.79
C ILE A 26 2.99 13.34 3.33
N ASN A 27 1.89 13.82 2.75
CA ASN A 27 0.59 13.20 2.96
C ASN A 27 0.48 12.05 1.97
N LEU A 28 0.20 10.84 2.47
CA LEU A 28 -0.07 9.68 1.61
C LEU A 28 -1.48 9.17 1.85
N SER A 29 -2.11 8.71 0.78
CA SER A 29 -3.33 7.93 0.87
C SER A 29 -3.28 6.80 -0.14
N TYR A 30 -3.91 5.69 0.20
CA TYR A 30 -4.08 4.60 -0.76
C TYR A 30 -5.41 3.89 -0.56
N SER A 31 -5.95 3.45 -1.69
CA SER A 31 -7.00 2.43 -1.74
C SER A 31 -6.40 1.15 -2.29
N GLY A 32 -6.86 0.01 -1.81
CA GLY A 32 -6.35 -1.26 -2.30
C GLY A 32 -7.26 -2.43 -2.03
N VAL A 33 -6.90 -3.55 -2.62
CA VAL A 33 -7.60 -4.82 -2.51
C VAL A 33 -6.60 -5.91 -2.19
N SER A 34 -6.98 -6.83 -1.31
CA SER A 34 -6.24 -8.04 -1.02
C SER A 34 -7.16 -9.25 -1.15
N ALA A 35 -6.70 -10.31 -1.81
CA ALA A 35 -7.38 -11.61 -1.73
C ALA A 35 -7.24 -12.18 -0.30
N VAL A 36 -8.29 -12.78 0.23
CA VAL A 36 -8.27 -13.45 1.53
C VAL A 36 -7.67 -14.84 1.35
N SER A 37 -6.59 -15.10 2.08
CA SER A 37 -5.97 -16.42 2.21
C SER A 37 -6.02 -16.89 3.67
N PRO A 38 -5.90 -18.21 3.94
CA PRO A 38 -5.78 -18.71 5.31
C PRO A 38 -4.65 -18.01 6.09
N ASP A 39 -3.50 -17.80 5.44
CA ASP A 39 -2.36 -17.10 6.05
C ASP A 39 -2.68 -15.63 6.37
N LEU A 40 -3.38 -14.93 5.46
CA LEU A 40 -3.82 -13.55 5.71
C LEU A 40 -4.85 -13.48 6.85
N ALA A 41 -5.71 -14.47 7.02
CA ALA A 41 -6.62 -14.52 8.16
C ALA A 41 -5.87 -14.85 9.46
N ALA A 42 -4.87 -15.74 9.39
CA ALA A 42 -4.14 -16.23 10.54
C ALA A 42 -3.14 -15.20 11.09
N ILE A 43 -2.54 -14.35 10.24
CA ILE A 43 -1.52 -13.37 10.67
C ILE A 43 -2.01 -12.40 11.76
N PHE A 44 -3.32 -12.17 11.84
CA PHE A 44 -3.93 -11.38 12.92
C PHE A 44 -3.80 -12.03 14.31
N ASN A 45 -3.56 -13.34 14.37
CA ASN A 45 -3.21 -14.08 15.58
C ASN A 45 -1.69 -14.16 15.80
N GLY A 46 -0.91 -13.48 14.96
CA GLY A 46 0.55 -13.43 15.03
C GLY A 46 1.29 -14.51 14.25
N GLU A 47 0.58 -15.39 13.51
CA GLU A 47 1.18 -16.48 12.72
C GLU A 47 0.47 -16.66 11.37
N PRO A 48 1.18 -16.80 10.23
CA PRO A 48 2.65 -16.75 10.11
C PRO A 48 3.17 -15.32 10.31
N LYS A 49 4.47 -15.17 10.63
CA LYS A 49 5.11 -13.84 10.74
C LYS A 49 5.14 -13.04 9.44
N THR A 50 4.95 -13.69 8.29
CA THR A 50 4.97 -13.05 6.98
C THR A 50 3.98 -13.73 6.06
N VAL A 51 3.11 -12.93 5.44
CA VAL A 51 2.38 -13.31 4.23
C VAL A 51 3.15 -12.74 3.05
N PRO A 52 3.54 -13.53 2.03
CA PRO A 52 4.33 -13.03 0.92
C PRO A 52 3.56 -12.02 0.05
N PHE A 53 4.29 -11.31 -0.82
CA PHE A 53 3.71 -10.49 -1.88
C PHE A 53 2.85 -11.33 -2.84
N GLY A 54 2.03 -10.64 -3.65
CA GLY A 54 1.22 -11.26 -4.71
C GLY A 54 -0.27 -11.35 -4.42
N GLN A 55 -0.71 -11.03 -3.20
CA GLN A 55 -2.13 -11.04 -2.83
C GLN A 55 -2.78 -9.65 -2.83
N SER A 56 -1.98 -8.58 -2.76
CA SER A 56 -2.48 -7.22 -2.53
C SER A 56 -2.01 -6.24 -3.59
N THR A 57 -2.94 -5.48 -4.16
CA THR A 57 -2.65 -4.35 -5.05
C THR A 57 -3.30 -3.07 -4.53
N MET A 58 -2.71 -1.93 -4.86
CA MET A 58 -3.19 -0.63 -4.38
C MET A 58 -2.89 0.49 -5.37
N SER A 59 -3.74 1.50 -5.37
CA SER A 59 -3.50 2.80 -6.00
C SER A 59 -3.10 3.79 -4.92
N ILE A 60 -1.95 4.44 -5.10
CA ILE A 60 -1.34 5.30 -4.09
C ILE A 60 -1.32 6.74 -4.60
N HIS A 61 -1.68 7.66 -3.71
CA HIS A 61 -1.67 9.08 -3.98
C HIS A 61 -0.85 9.82 -2.92
N PHE A 62 -0.03 10.76 -3.37
CA PHE A 62 0.79 11.62 -2.52
C PHE A 62 0.40 13.08 -2.71
N GLU A 63 0.37 13.83 -1.62
CA GLU A 63 0.25 15.27 -1.62
C GLU A 63 1.44 15.86 -0.85
N VAL A 64 2.16 16.77 -1.49
CA VAL A 64 3.41 17.31 -0.96
C VAL A 64 3.51 18.82 -1.19
N GLY A 65 3.97 19.52 -0.15
CA GLY A 65 4.25 20.96 -0.24
C GLY A 65 5.60 21.31 -0.86
N SER A 66 6.58 20.39 -0.80
CA SER A 66 7.94 20.64 -1.28
C SER A 66 8.03 20.55 -2.81
N PRO A 67 8.59 21.57 -3.50
CA PRO A 67 8.86 21.50 -4.94
C PRO A 67 9.77 20.33 -5.34
N ARG A 68 10.74 19.98 -4.48
CA ARG A 68 11.69 18.88 -4.71
C ARG A 68 10.99 17.52 -4.81
N LEU A 69 9.92 17.33 -4.04
CA LEU A 69 9.15 16.10 -3.97
C LEU A 69 7.97 16.08 -4.94
N LYS A 70 7.75 17.16 -5.71
CA LYS A 70 6.50 17.35 -6.46
C LYS A 70 6.24 16.27 -7.53
N VAL A 71 7.28 15.55 -7.95
CA VAL A 71 7.13 14.34 -8.78
C VAL A 71 6.19 13.31 -8.16
N LEU A 72 6.15 13.18 -6.82
CA LEU A 72 5.25 12.25 -6.13
C LEU A 72 3.77 12.59 -6.37
N GLU A 73 3.42 13.88 -6.39
CA GLU A 73 2.05 14.35 -6.59
C GLU A 73 1.67 14.39 -8.07
N ASN A 74 2.63 14.70 -8.94
CA ASN A 74 2.41 14.82 -10.39
C ASN A 74 2.48 13.48 -11.15
N THR A 75 2.52 12.35 -10.43
CA THR A 75 2.71 11.01 -11.00
C THR A 75 1.66 10.04 -10.46
N ASN A 76 1.28 9.06 -11.27
CA ASN A 76 0.44 7.94 -10.83
C ASN A 76 1.27 6.80 -10.26
N TRP A 77 0.85 6.28 -9.12
CA TRP A 77 1.58 5.21 -8.41
C TRP A 77 0.67 4.02 -8.12
N VAL A 78 1.24 2.84 -8.28
CA VAL A 78 0.63 1.57 -7.88
C VAL A 78 1.51 0.87 -6.86
N GLY A 79 0.92 0.05 -6.01
CA GLY A 79 1.65 -0.71 -5.00
C GLY A 79 1.32 -2.19 -5.02
N ASN A 80 2.29 -3.01 -4.63
CA ASN A 80 2.06 -4.38 -4.20
C ASN A 80 2.37 -4.50 -2.72
N GLY A 81 1.41 -5.00 -1.95
CA GLY A 81 1.50 -5.06 -0.48
C GLY A 81 1.73 -6.46 0.04
N ARG A 82 2.43 -6.56 1.16
CA ARG A 82 2.53 -7.77 1.99
C ARG A 82 2.27 -7.46 3.46
N PHE A 83 1.87 -8.46 4.22
CA PHE A 83 1.63 -8.34 5.66
C PHE A 83 2.76 -9.01 6.43
N LEU A 84 3.24 -8.32 7.47
CA LEU A 84 4.27 -8.79 8.38
C LEU A 84 3.74 -8.68 9.80
N PHE A 85 4.08 -9.64 10.65
CA PHE A 85 3.82 -9.57 12.07
C PHE A 85 5.17 -9.47 12.79
N GLU A 86 5.55 -8.24 13.16
CA GLU A 86 6.85 -7.91 13.73
C GLU A 86 6.65 -7.12 15.02
N GLU A 87 7.44 -7.40 16.06
CA GLU A 87 7.37 -6.69 17.35
C GLU A 87 5.95 -6.60 17.94
N ASN A 88 5.16 -7.67 17.78
CA ASN A 88 3.76 -7.74 18.21
C ASN A 88 2.84 -6.71 17.53
N LYS A 89 3.18 -6.29 16.30
CA LYS A 89 2.43 -5.36 15.48
C LYS A 89 2.23 -5.94 14.08
N LEU A 90 1.06 -5.67 13.52
CA LEU A 90 0.81 -5.90 12.11
C LEU A 90 1.38 -4.73 11.30
N VAL A 91 2.33 -5.04 10.43
CA VAL A 91 2.98 -4.09 9.52
C VAL A 91 2.57 -4.42 8.09
N VAL A 92 2.32 -3.40 7.29
CA VAL A 92 2.11 -3.52 5.85
C VAL A 92 3.35 -2.97 5.16
N GLU A 93 4.06 -3.83 4.45
CA GLU A 93 5.15 -3.40 3.57
C GLU A 93 4.61 -3.27 2.14
N VAL A 94 4.95 -2.16 1.50
CA VAL A 94 4.48 -1.84 0.14
C VAL A 94 5.66 -1.58 -0.77
N ARG A 95 5.72 -2.30 -1.89
CA ARG A 95 6.57 -1.93 -3.03
C ARG A 95 5.78 -1.00 -3.93
N ILE A 96 6.26 0.23 -4.10
CA ILE A 96 5.59 1.28 -4.86
C ILE A 96 6.28 1.43 -6.21
N SER A 97 5.48 1.42 -7.28
CA SER A 97 5.94 1.56 -8.66
C SER A 97 5.26 2.75 -9.33
N GLN A 98 6.03 3.47 -10.13
CA GLN A 98 5.52 4.53 -10.99
C GLN A 98 4.80 3.91 -12.19
N VAL A 99 3.61 4.43 -12.50
CA VAL A 99 2.96 4.17 -13.79
C VAL A 99 3.61 5.05 -14.84
N VAL A 100 4.05 4.45 -15.94
CA VAL A 100 4.62 5.14 -17.11
C VAL A 100 3.57 5.16 -18.21
N ALA A 101 3.41 6.31 -18.87
CA ALA A 101 2.48 6.45 -19.98
C ALA A 101 2.91 5.57 -21.15
N SER A 102 1.94 4.90 -21.79
CA SER A 102 2.19 4.21 -23.05
C SER A 102 2.78 5.19 -24.06
N GLN A 103 3.79 4.74 -24.79
CA GLN A 103 4.37 5.46 -25.92
C GLN A 103 4.00 4.81 -27.26
N ASP A 104 3.18 3.75 -27.21
CA ASP A 104 2.69 3.08 -28.40
C ASP A 104 1.65 3.98 -29.08
N MET A 105 1.82 4.18 -30.38
CA MET A 105 0.85 4.84 -31.24
C MET A 105 0.05 3.72 -31.91
N ASP A 106 -1.21 3.55 -31.50
CA ASP A 106 -2.14 2.56 -32.09
C ASP A 106 -2.19 2.63 -33.63
#